data_AF-A0A537KJT8-F1
#
_entry.id   AF-A0A537KJT8-F1
#
_cell.length_a   1.000
_cell.length_b   1.000
_cell.length_c   1.000
_cell.angle_alpha   90.00
_cell.angle_beta   90.00
_cell.angle_gamma   90.00
#
_symmetry.space_group_name_H-M   'P 1'
#
loop_
_entity.id
_entity.type
_entity.pdbx_description
1 polymer ?
#
loop_
_entity_poly.entity_id
_entity_poly.type
_entity_poly.pdbx_seq_one_letter_code
_entity_poly.pdbx_strand_id
1 'polypeptide(L)'
;MIPYRRKQFFITIFLFPFLFSFSSCLTPAKIDGWISEKYGSIPKQRNVDYANLKMQGTTSGNAISETKKDKTKVLPLVLFWRLEYSQTSTLNPSVPFSYFNSSFISYANSKGLRQKLNGQKLELSVDKLPNAFAWKSVDHIIFLVLYYIHWEQIFFQPQKQDITVTYRLLKDNEETKKGTIIIKDINQKLYLKFFQFSGKKFIGRYLDQYNTNIQTMSKELVDKLIIEL
;
A
#
# COMPACT_ATOMS: atom_id res chain seq x y z
N MET A 1 19.83 46.00 44.38
CA MET A 1 20.59 45.32 43.32
C MET A 1 20.35 43.82 43.43
N ILE A 2 19.37 43.30 42.70
CA ILE A 2 19.03 41.86 42.71
C ILE A 2 19.89 41.18 41.65
N PRO A 3 20.63 40.09 41.97
CA PRO A 3 21.70 39.61 41.10
C PRO A 3 21.14 39.02 39.80
N TYR A 4 21.55 39.64 38.69
CA TYR A 4 21.21 39.34 37.30
C TYR A 4 21.45 37.85 36.91
N ARG A 5 22.35 37.15 37.61
CA ARG A 5 22.66 35.72 37.38
C ARG A 5 21.52 34.74 37.68
N ARG A 6 20.58 35.07 38.58
CA ARG A 6 19.48 34.16 38.94
C ARG A 6 18.40 34.09 37.84
N LYS A 7 18.20 35.17 37.08
CA LYS A 7 17.22 35.21 35.98
C LYS A 7 17.67 34.41 34.76
N GLN A 8 18.97 34.39 34.45
CA GLN A 8 19.49 33.63 33.30
C GLN A 8 19.34 32.11 33.48
N PHE A 9 19.49 31.59 34.71
CA PHE A 9 19.32 30.17 35.02
C PHE A 9 17.86 29.69 34.89
N PHE A 10 16.89 30.51 35.30
CA PHE A 10 15.47 30.18 35.14
C PHE A 10 15.02 30.20 33.68
N ILE A 11 15.58 31.10 32.86
CA ILE A 11 15.27 31.16 31.41
C ILE A 11 15.83 29.93 30.69
N THR A 12 17.02 29.43 31.04
CA THR A 12 17.60 28.24 30.39
C THR A 12 16.88 26.94 30.76
N ILE A 13 16.39 26.81 32.00
CA ILE A 13 15.61 25.65 32.45
C ILE A 13 14.21 25.61 31.79
N PHE A 14 13.62 26.77 31.49
CA PHE A 14 12.31 26.84 30.82
C PHE A 14 12.39 26.68 29.29
N LEU A 15 13.53 26.98 28.67
CA LEU A 15 13.76 26.83 27.22
C LEU A 15 14.16 25.41 26.80
N PHE A 16 14.76 24.61 27.70
CA PHE A 16 15.17 23.24 27.42
C PHE A 16 14.01 22.25 27.13
N PRO A 17 12.85 22.27 27.83
CA PRO A 17 11.76 21.36 27.52
C PRO A 17 11.01 21.71 26.22
N PHE A 18 11.18 22.93 25.67
CA PHE A 18 10.52 23.32 24.41
C PHE A 18 11.24 22.75 23.17
N LEU A 19 12.53 22.44 23.28
CA LEU A 19 13.34 21.87 22.19
C LEU A 19 13.03 20.39 21.88
N PHE A 20 12.36 19.67 22.80
CA PHE A 20 12.00 18.26 22.60
C PHE A 20 10.61 18.05 21.98
N SER A 21 9.83 19.10 21.73
CA SER A 21 8.47 18.97 21.18
C SER A 21 8.41 18.75 19.65
N PHE A 22 9.55 18.70 18.96
CA PHE A 22 9.63 18.43 17.51
C PHE A 22 9.98 16.98 17.14
N SER A 23 9.80 16.03 18.05
CA SER A 23 9.83 14.61 17.69
C SER A 23 8.61 14.29 16.80
N SER A 24 8.83 14.35 15.49
CA SER A 24 7.90 14.01 14.42
C SER A 24 7.30 12.61 14.61
N CYS A 25 6.22 12.50 15.37
CA CYS A 25 5.41 11.30 15.43
C CYS A 25 4.80 11.02 14.05
N LEU A 26 4.82 9.76 13.61
CA LEU A 26 4.23 9.30 12.35
C LEU A 26 2.70 9.32 12.45
N THR A 27 2.11 10.50 12.23
CA THR A 27 0.65 10.69 12.19
C THR A 27 0.06 10.10 10.91
N PRO A 28 -1.15 9.52 10.93
CA PRO A 28 -1.84 9.02 9.73
C PRO A 28 -1.84 10.02 8.56
N ALA A 29 -2.09 11.30 8.84
CA ALA A 29 -2.05 12.37 7.84
C ALA A 29 -0.69 12.53 7.13
N LYS A 30 0.42 12.22 7.82
CA LYS A 30 1.77 12.28 7.24
C LYS A 30 2.01 11.12 6.27
N ILE A 31 1.47 9.95 6.59
CA ILE A 31 1.51 8.77 5.71
C ILE A 31 0.67 9.03 4.46
N ASP A 32 -0.55 9.54 4.62
CA ASP A 32 -1.41 9.92 3.49
C ASP A 32 -0.77 11.03 2.63
N GLY A 33 -0.11 12.01 3.26
CA GLY A 33 0.67 13.03 2.56
C GLY A 33 1.79 12.43 1.70
N TRP A 34 2.53 11.45 2.22
CA TRP A 34 3.60 10.80 1.45
C TRP A 34 3.08 9.87 0.34
N ILE A 35 1.96 9.19 0.56
CA ILE A 35 1.30 8.38 -0.47
C ILE A 35 0.78 9.29 -1.59
N SER A 36 0.10 10.38 -1.23
CA SER A 36 -0.42 11.34 -2.21
C SER A 36 0.70 12.03 -2.98
N GLU A 37 1.84 12.37 -2.35
CA GLU A 37 3.01 12.89 -3.06
C GLU A 37 3.60 11.87 -4.04
N LYS A 38 3.63 10.57 -3.68
CA LYS A 38 4.15 9.51 -4.56
C LYS A 38 3.29 9.29 -5.79
N TYR A 39 1.96 9.32 -5.66
CA TYR A 39 1.04 9.10 -6.76
C TYR A 39 0.69 10.38 -7.52
N GLY A 40 0.70 11.54 -6.86
CA GLY A 40 0.37 12.86 -7.41
C GLY A 40 -1.12 13.04 -7.75
N SER A 41 -1.64 12.18 -8.64
CA SER A 41 -3.03 12.12 -9.06
C SER A 41 -3.43 10.68 -9.38
N ILE A 42 -4.73 10.39 -9.44
CA ILE A 42 -5.20 9.07 -9.85
C ILE A 42 -4.84 8.88 -11.34
N PRO A 43 -4.05 7.85 -11.69
CA PRO A 43 -3.60 7.68 -13.07
C PRO A 43 -4.79 7.38 -13.99
N LYS A 44 -4.81 8.03 -15.16
CA LYS A 44 -5.90 7.87 -16.14
C LYS A 44 -5.95 6.42 -16.65
N GLN A 45 -7.16 5.87 -16.71
CA GLN A 45 -7.40 4.55 -17.28
C GLN A 45 -7.15 4.57 -18.78
N ARG A 46 -6.55 3.51 -19.30
CA ARG A 46 -6.35 3.31 -20.74
C ARG A 46 -7.51 2.47 -21.27
N ASN A 47 -8.16 2.93 -22.34
CA ASN A 47 -9.24 2.21 -22.99
C ASN A 47 -8.76 1.67 -24.34
N VAL A 48 -9.22 0.47 -24.72
CA VAL A 48 -8.94 -0.16 -26.01
C VAL A 48 -10.23 -0.77 -26.58
N ASP A 49 -10.35 -0.78 -27.90
CA ASP A 49 -11.61 -1.16 -28.57
C ASP A 49 -11.97 -2.65 -28.43
N TYR A 50 -10.98 -3.50 -28.12
CA TYR A 50 -11.15 -4.96 -28.04
C TYR A 50 -11.27 -5.50 -26.60
N ALA A 51 -11.02 -4.67 -25.57
CA ALA A 51 -11.08 -5.10 -24.17
C ALA A 51 -11.68 -4.01 -23.27
N ASN A 52 -12.74 -4.36 -22.54
CA ASN A 52 -13.36 -3.50 -21.54
C ASN A 52 -13.11 -4.08 -20.14
N LEU A 53 -12.31 -3.38 -19.34
CA LEU A 53 -12.02 -3.75 -17.95
C LEU A 53 -12.93 -2.95 -17.03
N LYS A 54 -13.74 -3.65 -16.24
CA LYS A 54 -14.59 -3.08 -15.19
C LYS A 54 -14.14 -3.64 -13.85
N MET A 55 -14.16 -2.81 -12.81
CA MET A 55 -13.92 -3.25 -11.43
C MET A 55 -15.16 -3.00 -10.60
N GLN A 56 -15.59 -3.99 -9.82
CA GLN A 56 -16.68 -3.80 -8.88
C GLN A 56 -16.20 -2.96 -7.68
N GLY A 57 -16.95 -1.92 -7.32
CA GLY A 57 -16.66 -1.14 -6.10
C GLY A 57 -15.65 0.01 -6.26
N THR A 58 -15.49 0.59 -7.45
CA THR A 58 -14.82 1.91 -7.59
C THR A 58 -15.64 2.99 -6.87
N THR A 59 -15.24 3.34 -5.65
CA THR A 59 -15.79 4.49 -4.94
C THR A 59 -15.22 5.79 -5.51
N SER A 60 -16.11 6.72 -5.84
CA SER A 60 -15.83 8.08 -6.34
C SER A 60 -15.26 9.02 -5.27
N GLY A 61 -14.30 8.55 -4.48
CA GLY A 61 -13.59 9.38 -3.51
C GLY A 61 -12.44 10.13 -4.18
N ASN A 62 -12.30 11.42 -3.93
CA ASN A 62 -11.16 12.22 -4.42
C ASN A 62 -9.85 11.95 -3.65
N ALA A 63 -9.93 11.31 -2.47
CA ALA A 63 -8.76 10.97 -1.69
C ALA A 63 -8.02 9.75 -2.29
N ILE A 64 -6.68 9.85 -2.39
CA ILE A 64 -5.80 8.79 -2.91
C ILE A 64 -5.64 7.66 -1.88
N SER A 65 -5.60 8.00 -0.59
CA SER A 65 -5.52 7.05 0.51
C SER A 65 -6.23 7.58 1.75
N GLU A 66 -6.66 6.65 2.60
CA GLU A 66 -7.16 6.93 3.94
C GLU A 66 -6.39 6.06 4.93
N THR A 67 -5.66 6.68 5.86
CA THR A 67 -4.93 5.96 6.91
C THR A 67 -5.67 6.07 8.24
N LYS A 68 -5.95 4.91 8.84
CA LYS A 68 -6.56 4.79 10.18
C LYS A 68 -5.53 4.26 11.17
N LYS A 69 -5.50 4.85 12.35
CA LYS A 69 -4.72 4.33 13.47
C LYS A 69 -5.46 3.15 14.07
N ASP A 70 -4.81 2.00 14.12
CA ASP A 70 -5.34 0.84 14.82
C ASP A 70 -5.02 0.95 16.32
N LYS A 71 -5.61 0.05 17.11
CA LYS A 71 -5.36 0.00 18.56
C LYS A 71 -3.89 -0.32 18.83
N THR A 72 -3.25 0.52 19.65
CA THR A 72 -1.95 0.21 20.26
C THR A 72 -2.14 -0.90 21.28
N LYS A 73 -1.30 -1.94 21.23
CA LYS A 73 -1.28 -3.00 22.24
C LYS A 73 -0.01 -2.87 23.06
N VAL A 74 -0.15 -2.98 24.38
CA VAL A 74 0.95 -2.97 25.32
C VAL A 74 0.86 -4.23 26.16
N LEU A 75 1.92 -5.02 26.17
CA LEU A 75 2.05 -6.19 27.03
C LEU A 75 3.18 -5.91 28.03
N PRO A 76 2.87 -5.37 29.21
CA PRO A 76 3.85 -5.11 30.24
C PRO A 76 4.09 -6.38 31.06
N LEU A 77 5.30 -6.95 31.00
CA LEU A 77 5.82 -7.93 31.95
C LEU A 77 6.87 -7.26 32.84
N VAL A 78 7.15 -7.84 34.01
CA VAL A 78 8.03 -7.25 35.05
C VAL A 78 9.41 -6.83 34.50
N LEU A 79 10.01 -7.65 33.63
CA LEU A 79 11.32 -7.38 33.01
C LEU A 79 11.26 -7.19 31.50
N PHE A 80 10.07 -7.24 30.90
CA PHE A 80 9.91 -7.25 29.44
C PHE A 80 8.63 -6.53 29.03
N TRP A 81 8.75 -5.47 28.25
CA TRP A 81 7.60 -4.82 27.64
C TRP A 81 7.61 -5.06 26.14
N ARG A 82 6.42 -5.36 25.61
CA ARG A 82 6.17 -5.39 24.17
C ARG A 82 5.12 -4.37 23.81
N LEU A 83 5.47 -3.44 22.93
CA LEU A 83 4.58 -2.42 22.40
C LEU A 83 4.31 -2.74 20.94
N GLU A 84 3.04 -2.80 20.55
CA GLU A 84 2.64 -2.96 19.16
C GLU A 84 1.86 -1.74 18.71
N TYR A 85 2.38 -1.09 17.68
CA TYR A 85 1.74 0.00 16.99
C TYR A 85 1.35 -0.43 15.57
N SER A 86 0.11 -0.19 15.18
CA SER A 86 -0.39 -0.52 13.83
C SER A 86 -1.18 0.67 13.27
N GLN A 87 -0.96 0.97 12.00
CA GLN A 87 -1.73 1.92 11.21
C GLN A 87 -2.10 1.25 9.90
N THR A 88 -3.38 1.17 9.60
CA THR A 88 -3.86 0.59 8.35
C THR A 88 -4.16 1.70 7.36
N SER A 89 -3.48 1.67 6.22
CA SER A 89 -3.68 2.56 5.08
C SER A 89 -4.47 1.83 4.00
N THR A 90 -5.56 2.44 3.56
CA THR A 90 -6.37 1.94 2.44
C THR A 90 -6.20 2.88 1.26
N LEU A 91 -5.73 2.35 0.13
CA LEU A 91 -5.65 3.06 -1.14
C LEU A 91 -7.02 3.09 -1.82
N ASN A 92 -7.27 4.17 -2.55
CA ASN A 92 -8.40 4.24 -3.46
C ASN A 92 -8.26 3.13 -4.50
N PRO A 93 -9.27 2.24 -4.67
CA PRO A 93 -9.22 1.13 -5.62
C PRO A 93 -8.87 1.55 -7.06
N SER A 94 -9.18 2.78 -7.44
CA SER A 94 -8.89 3.34 -8.77
C SER A 94 -7.39 3.40 -9.08
N VAL A 95 -6.53 3.57 -8.07
CA VAL A 95 -5.07 3.64 -8.25
C VAL A 95 -4.51 2.29 -8.71
N PRO A 96 -4.62 1.18 -7.95
CA PRO A 96 -4.12 -0.11 -8.40
C PRO A 96 -4.83 -0.63 -9.63
N PHE A 97 -6.12 -0.33 -9.81
CA PHE A 97 -6.85 -0.71 -11.02
C PHE A 97 -6.29 -0.06 -12.28
N SER A 98 -5.87 1.21 -12.22
CA SER A 98 -5.29 1.89 -13.37
C SER A 98 -3.90 1.34 -13.75
N TYR A 99 -3.06 1.02 -12.76
CA TYR A 99 -1.80 0.31 -12.99
C TYR A 99 -2.02 -1.10 -13.56
N PHE A 100 -3.01 -1.81 -13.02
CA PHE A 100 -3.41 -3.13 -13.51
C PHE A 100 -3.88 -3.06 -14.98
N ASN A 101 -4.79 -2.14 -15.29
CA ASN A 101 -5.36 -1.97 -16.62
C ASN A 101 -4.30 -1.58 -17.66
N SER A 102 -3.46 -0.59 -17.34
CA SER A 102 -2.40 -0.16 -18.25
C SER A 102 -1.37 -1.26 -18.54
N SER A 103 -1.00 -2.05 -17.52
CA SER A 103 -0.09 -3.18 -17.67
C SER A 103 -0.73 -4.35 -18.42
N PHE A 104 -2.00 -4.65 -18.13
CA PHE A 104 -2.79 -5.65 -18.85
C PHE A 104 -2.82 -5.34 -20.34
N ILE A 105 -3.26 -4.14 -20.72
CA ILE A 105 -3.37 -3.73 -22.14
C ILE A 105 -2.01 -3.78 -22.83
N SER A 106 -0.96 -3.29 -22.17
CA SER A 106 0.39 -3.24 -22.76
C SER A 106 0.93 -4.64 -23.03
N TYR A 107 0.71 -5.57 -22.10
CA TYR A 107 1.17 -6.95 -22.24
C TYR A 107 0.27 -7.80 -23.15
N ALA A 108 -1.05 -7.57 -23.13
CA ALA A 108 -1.99 -8.17 -24.07
C ALA A 108 -1.65 -7.82 -25.53
N ASN A 109 -1.28 -6.56 -25.78
CA ASN A 109 -0.82 -6.13 -27.09
C ASN A 109 0.51 -6.79 -27.49
N SER A 110 1.48 -6.90 -26.58
CA SER A 110 2.77 -7.52 -26.90
C SER A 110 2.67 -9.03 -27.16
N LYS A 111 1.70 -9.70 -26.54
CA LYS A 111 1.40 -11.12 -26.74
C LYS A 111 0.44 -11.43 -27.89
N GLY A 112 -0.06 -10.40 -28.56
CA GLY A 112 -0.98 -10.58 -29.69
C GLY A 112 -2.38 -11.08 -29.31
N LEU A 113 -2.89 -10.68 -28.14
CA LEU A 113 -4.23 -11.07 -27.67
C LEU A 113 -5.32 -10.65 -28.68
N ARG A 114 -5.15 -9.49 -29.31
CA ARG A 114 -6.08 -8.98 -30.34
C ARG A 114 -6.23 -9.94 -31.53
N GLN A 115 -5.13 -10.54 -31.98
CA GLN A 115 -5.14 -11.52 -33.06
C GLN A 115 -5.85 -12.79 -32.64
N LYS A 116 -5.60 -13.28 -31.41
CA LYS A 116 -6.28 -14.47 -30.87
C LYS A 116 -7.79 -14.29 -30.71
N LEU A 117 -8.24 -13.07 -30.40
CA LEU A 117 -9.66 -12.77 -30.24
C LEU A 117 -10.44 -12.79 -31.56
N ASN A 118 -9.80 -12.81 -32.74
CA ASN A 118 -10.47 -12.97 -34.05
C ASN A 118 -11.72 -12.08 -34.25
N GLY A 119 -11.69 -10.83 -33.76
CA GLY A 119 -12.81 -9.88 -33.85
C GLY A 119 -13.82 -9.93 -32.69
N GLN A 120 -13.63 -10.82 -31.71
CA GLN A 120 -14.41 -10.86 -30.47
C GLN A 120 -13.99 -9.75 -29.51
N LYS A 121 -14.94 -9.26 -28.72
CA LYS A 121 -14.71 -8.29 -27.64
C LYS A 121 -14.57 -9.04 -26.32
N LEU A 122 -13.56 -8.67 -25.54
CA LEU A 122 -13.30 -9.23 -24.22
C LEU A 122 -13.84 -8.26 -23.15
N GLU A 123 -14.78 -8.69 -22.32
CA GLU A 123 -15.14 -7.99 -21.10
C GLU A 123 -14.51 -8.67 -19.89
N LEU A 124 -13.76 -7.91 -19.09
CA LEU A 124 -13.14 -8.39 -17.86
C LEU A 124 -13.76 -7.67 -16.68
N SER A 125 -14.29 -8.43 -15.73
CA SER A 125 -14.78 -7.93 -14.45
C SER A 125 -13.82 -8.36 -13.36
N VAL A 126 -13.11 -7.40 -12.76
CA VAL A 126 -12.22 -7.61 -11.63
C VAL A 126 -13.03 -7.40 -10.34
N ASP A 127 -13.12 -8.41 -9.49
CA ASP A 127 -13.94 -8.32 -8.27
C ASP A 127 -13.26 -7.45 -7.20
N LYS A 128 -12.02 -7.78 -6.84
CA LYS A 128 -11.25 -7.06 -5.80
C LYS A 128 -9.76 -7.05 -6.13
N LEU A 129 -9.10 -5.94 -5.83
CA LEU A 129 -7.65 -5.79 -5.85
C LEU A 129 -7.15 -5.48 -4.43
N PRO A 130 -6.00 -6.03 -4.01
CA PRO A 130 -5.44 -5.75 -2.70
C PRO A 130 -5.13 -4.26 -2.60
N ASN A 131 -5.91 -3.48 -1.87
CA ASN A 131 -5.76 -2.03 -1.78
C ASN A 131 -5.39 -1.53 -0.38
N ALA A 132 -5.27 -2.43 0.59
CA ALA A 132 -4.99 -2.09 1.99
C ALA A 132 -3.68 -2.70 2.48
N PHE A 133 -2.98 -1.96 3.32
CA PHE A 133 -1.76 -2.40 3.97
C PHE A 133 -1.61 -1.77 5.35
N ALA A 134 -0.99 -2.49 6.28
CA ALA A 134 -0.73 -2.01 7.63
C ALA A 134 0.75 -1.69 7.80
N TRP A 135 1.06 -0.47 8.23
CA TRP A 135 2.32 -0.13 8.86
C TRP A 135 2.31 -0.68 10.28
N LYS A 136 3.30 -1.52 10.64
CA LYS A 136 3.45 -2.05 11.99
C LYS A 136 4.82 -1.73 12.54
N SER A 137 4.85 -1.23 13.78
CA SER A 137 6.05 -1.20 14.60
C SER A 137 5.82 -2.07 15.84
N VAL A 138 6.82 -2.90 16.15
CA VAL A 138 6.84 -3.75 17.34
C VAL A 138 8.10 -3.44 18.12
N ASP A 139 7.93 -2.78 19.25
CA ASP A 139 9.02 -2.46 20.18
C ASP A 139 9.11 -3.50 21.26
N HIS A 140 10.35 -3.87 21.58
CA HIS A 140 10.67 -4.74 22.69
C HIS A 140 11.63 -4.00 23.61
N ILE A 141 11.28 -3.95 24.89
CA ILE A 141 12.08 -3.31 25.93
C ILE A 141 12.33 -4.36 27.00
N ILE A 142 13.59 -4.70 27.23
CA ILE A 142 14.01 -5.53 28.36
C ILE A 142 14.60 -4.62 29.43
N PHE A 143 14.10 -4.72 30.65
CA PHE A 143 14.68 -4.07 31.81
C PHE A 143 15.70 -4.99 32.47
N LEU A 144 16.92 -4.51 32.58
CA LEU A 144 17.97 -5.08 33.41
C LEU A 144 18.16 -4.14 34.61
N VAL A 145 18.59 -4.68 35.75
CA VAL A 145 18.54 -3.99 37.06
C VAL A 145 19.06 -2.53 37.04
N LEU A 146 20.04 -2.23 36.19
CA LEU A 146 20.63 -0.88 36.06
C LEU A 146 20.48 -0.23 34.68
N TYR A 147 19.93 -0.92 33.67
CA TYR A 147 19.82 -0.41 32.29
C TYR A 147 18.70 -1.12 31.51
N TYR A 148 18.27 -0.57 30.38
CA TYR A 148 17.32 -1.26 29.50
C TYR A 148 17.93 -1.51 28.13
N ILE A 149 17.52 -2.61 27.50
CA ILE A 149 17.82 -2.91 26.10
C ILE A 149 16.53 -2.70 25.33
N HIS A 150 16.60 -1.93 24.25
CA HIS A 150 15.48 -1.64 23.37
C HIS A 150 15.82 -2.06 21.95
N TRP A 151 14.88 -2.76 21.29
CA TRP A 151 14.92 -2.95 19.85
C TRP A 151 13.53 -2.81 19.25
N GLU A 152 13.50 -2.28 18.03
CA GLU A 152 12.29 -1.99 17.26
C GLU A 152 12.28 -2.83 15.98
N GLN A 153 11.10 -3.35 15.62
CA GLN A 153 10.85 -4.00 14.34
C GLN A 153 9.75 -3.27 13.58
N ILE A 154 10.14 -2.58 12.49
CA ILE A 154 9.20 -1.88 11.61
C ILE A 154 9.00 -2.68 10.32
N PHE A 155 7.75 -2.90 9.93
CA PHE A 155 7.41 -3.56 8.67
C PHE A 155 6.06 -3.13 8.10
N PHE A 156 5.91 -3.24 6.78
CA PHE A 156 4.62 -3.24 6.12
C PHE A 156 4.04 -4.64 6.05
N GLN A 157 2.76 -4.76 6.36
CA GLN A 157 1.98 -5.97 6.21
C GLN A 157 0.87 -5.73 5.19
N PRO A 158 0.95 -6.29 3.97
CA PRO A 158 -0.15 -6.23 3.02
C PRO A 158 -1.36 -7.01 3.56
N GLN A 159 -2.56 -6.53 3.26
CA GLN A 159 -3.77 -7.31 3.45
C GLN A 159 -3.89 -8.29 2.29
N LYS A 160 -3.63 -9.58 2.56
CA LYS A 160 -3.69 -10.61 1.52
C LYS A 160 -5.09 -10.67 0.92
N GLN A 161 -5.16 -10.48 -0.40
CA GLN A 161 -6.42 -10.56 -1.13
C GLN A 161 -6.17 -11.08 -2.54
N ASP A 162 -6.59 -12.33 -2.78
CA ASP A 162 -6.52 -12.94 -4.11
C ASP A 162 -7.43 -12.19 -5.08
N ILE A 163 -6.98 -12.12 -6.33
CA ILE A 163 -7.67 -11.41 -7.40
C ILE A 163 -8.50 -12.43 -8.17
N THR A 164 -9.81 -12.24 -8.15
CA THR A 164 -10.74 -13.00 -9.00
C THR A 164 -11.15 -12.14 -10.19
N VAL A 165 -10.89 -12.65 -11.40
CA VAL A 165 -11.24 -11.99 -12.65
C VAL A 165 -12.22 -12.87 -13.41
N THR A 166 -13.41 -12.34 -13.65
CA THR A 166 -14.41 -13.00 -14.52
C THR A 166 -14.29 -12.42 -15.91
N TYR A 167 -14.12 -13.26 -16.92
CA TYR A 167 -14.06 -12.84 -18.31
C TYR A 167 -15.29 -13.30 -19.09
N ARG A 168 -15.71 -12.47 -20.06
CA ARG A 168 -16.77 -12.77 -21.03
C ARG A 168 -16.28 -12.43 -22.43
N LEU A 169 -16.47 -13.35 -23.36
CA LEU A 169 -16.23 -13.11 -24.78
C LEU A 169 -17.54 -12.81 -25.47
N LEU A 170 -17.58 -11.68 -26.17
CA LEU A 170 -18.74 -11.23 -26.94
C LEU A 170 -18.39 -11.27 -28.43
N LYS A 171 -19.21 -11.96 -29.22
CA LYS A 171 -19.20 -11.87 -30.69
C LYS A 171 -20.55 -11.33 -31.11
N ASP A 172 -20.58 -10.20 -31.81
CA ASP A 172 -21.83 -9.56 -32.26
C ASP A 172 -22.87 -9.36 -31.15
N ASN A 173 -22.38 -9.03 -29.95
CA ASN A 173 -23.17 -8.81 -28.73
C ASN A 173 -23.77 -10.08 -28.08
N GLU A 174 -23.41 -11.28 -28.55
CA GLU A 174 -23.77 -12.56 -27.95
C GLU A 174 -22.59 -13.17 -27.17
N GLU A 175 -22.88 -13.69 -25.97
CA GLU A 175 -21.88 -14.29 -25.08
C GLU A 175 -21.44 -15.66 -25.58
N THR A 176 -20.20 -15.74 -26.07
CA THR A 176 -19.64 -16.97 -26.65
C THR A 176 -18.92 -17.82 -25.60
N LYS A 177 -18.33 -17.20 -24.57
CA LYS A 177 -17.58 -17.91 -23.53
C LYS A 177 -17.52 -17.10 -22.24
N LYS A 178 -17.58 -17.79 -21.11
CA LYS A 178 -17.40 -17.25 -19.77
C LYS A 178 -16.45 -18.11 -18.98
N GLY A 179 -15.60 -17.47 -18.18
CA GLY A 179 -14.78 -18.18 -17.21
C GLY A 179 -14.29 -17.25 -16.11
N THR A 180 -13.63 -17.85 -15.13
CA THR A 180 -13.13 -17.15 -13.96
C THR A 180 -11.69 -17.57 -13.71
N ILE A 181 -10.80 -16.58 -13.65
CA ILE A 181 -9.38 -16.77 -13.40
C ILE A 181 -9.08 -16.22 -12.00
N ILE A 182 -8.46 -17.05 -11.17
CA ILE A 182 -7.99 -16.66 -9.84
C ILE A 182 -6.47 -16.48 -9.89
N ILE A 183 -6.00 -15.33 -9.40
CA ILE A 183 -4.58 -14.98 -9.30
C ILE A 183 -4.27 -14.75 -7.83
N LYS A 184 -3.24 -15.46 -7.35
CA LYS A 184 -2.83 -15.39 -5.96
C LYS A 184 -2.15 -14.06 -5.68
N ASP A 185 -2.43 -13.49 -4.52
CA ASP A 185 -1.73 -12.28 -4.07
C ASP A 185 -0.26 -12.58 -3.76
N ILE A 186 0.65 -11.95 -4.51
CA ILE A 186 2.11 -12.08 -4.34
C ILE A 186 2.68 -11.02 -3.40
N ASN A 187 1.87 -10.13 -2.82
CA ASN A 187 2.34 -9.13 -1.88
C ASN A 187 2.83 -9.77 -0.58
N GLN A 188 4.06 -9.41 -0.19
CA GLN A 188 4.72 -9.94 1.01
C GLN A 188 5.05 -8.83 2.00
N LYS A 189 5.36 -9.21 3.24
CA LYS A 189 5.79 -8.26 4.26
C LYS A 189 7.12 -7.64 3.85
N LEU A 190 7.22 -6.33 3.98
CA LEU A 190 8.48 -5.61 3.75
C LEU A 190 9.03 -5.13 5.08
N TYR A 191 10.22 -5.59 5.45
CA TYR A 191 10.90 -5.22 6.69
C TYR A 191 11.84 -4.04 6.46
N LEU A 192 11.83 -3.09 7.39
CA LEU A 192 12.82 -2.03 7.44
C LEU A 192 14.12 -2.62 7.97
N LYS A 193 15.06 -2.96 7.07
CA LYS A 193 16.34 -3.59 7.46
C LYS A 193 17.35 -2.62 8.10
N PHE A 194 17.18 -1.31 7.95
CA PHE A 194 18.12 -0.30 8.47
C PHE A 194 17.41 1.02 8.85
N PHE A 195 17.79 1.60 9.98
CA PHE A 195 17.32 2.91 10.49
C PHE A 195 17.69 4.12 9.60
N GLN A 196 18.44 3.91 8.50
CA GLN A 196 18.90 4.97 7.61
C GLN A 196 17.84 5.43 6.59
N PHE A 197 16.76 4.66 6.39
CA PHE A 197 15.69 5.08 5.47
C PHE A 197 14.67 5.94 6.21
N SER A 198 14.55 7.21 5.80
CA SER A 198 13.41 8.06 6.18
C SER A 198 12.09 7.33 5.88
N GLY A 199 11.09 7.42 6.78
CA GLY A 199 9.78 6.77 6.61
C GLY A 199 9.14 7.02 5.24
N LYS A 200 9.36 8.22 4.67
CA LYS A 200 8.97 8.57 3.29
C LYS A 200 9.61 7.65 2.24
N LYS A 201 10.92 7.42 2.31
CA LYS A 201 11.64 6.53 1.39
C LYS A 201 11.18 5.08 1.55
N PHE A 202 10.89 4.66 2.79
CA PHE A 202 10.41 3.30 3.04
C PHE A 202 9.00 3.07 2.48
N ILE A 203 8.07 4.01 2.66
CA ILE A 203 6.75 4.00 1.99
C ILE A 203 6.91 3.98 0.48
N GLY A 204 7.76 4.85 -0.07
CA GLY A 204 8.02 4.88 -1.52
C GLY A 204 8.47 3.53 -2.06
N ARG A 205 9.42 2.87 -1.38
CA ARG A 205 9.89 1.52 -1.77
C ARG A 205 8.79 0.47 -1.69
N TYR A 206 7.96 0.50 -0.65
CA TYR A 206 6.83 -0.40 -0.54
C TYR A 206 5.84 -0.21 -1.69
N LEU A 207 5.47 1.04 -1.99
CA LEU A 207 4.56 1.36 -3.09
C LEU A 207 5.15 0.99 -4.46
N ASP A 208 6.45 1.14 -4.65
CA ASP A 208 7.13 0.70 -5.89
C ASP A 208 7.04 -0.82 -6.05
N GLN A 209 7.37 -1.59 -5.01
CA GLN A 209 7.24 -3.05 -5.03
C GLN A 209 5.79 -3.49 -5.24
N TYR A 210 4.85 -2.83 -4.58
CA TYR A 210 3.42 -3.08 -4.74
C TYR A 210 2.97 -2.85 -6.19
N ASN A 211 3.36 -1.74 -6.83
CA ASN A 211 3.04 -1.46 -8.22
C ASN A 211 3.64 -2.52 -9.17
N THR A 212 4.89 -2.97 -8.92
CA THR A 212 5.52 -4.06 -9.68
C THR A 212 4.78 -5.39 -9.51
N ASN A 213 4.29 -5.67 -8.31
CA ASN A 213 3.49 -6.87 -8.05
C ASN A 213 2.16 -6.83 -8.80
N ILE A 214 1.46 -5.69 -8.81
CA ILE A 214 0.23 -5.49 -9.58
C ILE A 214 0.48 -5.71 -11.09
N GLN A 215 1.59 -5.19 -11.62
CA GLN A 215 2.00 -5.44 -13.00
C GLN A 215 2.26 -6.92 -13.27
N THR A 216 2.94 -7.62 -12.37
CA THR A 216 3.22 -9.05 -12.50
C THR A 216 1.92 -9.88 -12.51
N MET A 217 0.99 -9.58 -11.60
CA MET A 217 -0.33 -10.23 -11.56
C MET A 217 -1.14 -9.95 -12.84
N SER A 218 -1.06 -8.74 -13.40
CA SER A 218 -1.72 -8.43 -14.68
C SER A 218 -1.15 -9.23 -15.86
N LYS A 219 0.16 -9.54 -15.84
CA LYS A 219 0.82 -10.37 -16.86
C LYS A 219 0.39 -11.83 -16.73
N GLU A 220 0.35 -12.35 -15.50
CA GLU A 220 -0.16 -13.69 -15.22
C GLU A 220 -1.61 -13.86 -15.70
N LEU A 221 -2.46 -12.83 -15.55
CA LEU A 221 -3.82 -12.84 -16.10
C LEU A 221 -3.81 -13.05 -17.61
N VAL A 222 -3.01 -12.26 -18.33
CA VAL A 222 -2.92 -12.35 -19.80
C VAL A 222 -2.42 -13.72 -20.23
N ASP A 223 -1.38 -14.25 -19.57
CA ASP A 223 -0.85 -15.57 -19.91
C ASP A 223 -1.91 -16.68 -19.71
N LYS A 224 -2.69 -16.62 -18.62
CA LYS A 224 -3.81 -17.57 -18.39
C LYS A 224 -4.94 -17.38 -19.42
N LEU A 225 -5.31 -16.14 -19.73
CA LEU A 225 -6.31 -15.86 -20.76
C LEU A 225 -5.89 -16.40 -22.13
N ILE A 226 -4.62 -16.26 -22.50
CA ILE A 226 -4.08 -16.75 -23.77
C ILE A 226 -4.11 -18.28 -23.86
N ILE A 227 -4.01 -18.99 -22.73
CA ILE A 227 -4.12 -20.46 -22.69
C ILE A 227 -5.59 -20.89 -22.81
N GLU A 228 -6.51 -20.13 -22.21
CA GLU A 228 -7.94 -20.43 -22.24
C GLU A 228 -8.65 -19.98 -23.54
N LEU A 229 -8.03 -19.09 -24.32
CA LEU A 229 -8.50 -18.56 -25.62
C LEU A 229 -7.82 -19.26 -26.81
#